data_AF-A0A3A0FVH4-F1
#
_entry.id   AF-A0A3A0FVH4-F1
#
_cell.length_a   1.000
_cell.length_b   1.000
_cell.length_c   1.000
_cell.angle_alpha   90.00
_cell.angle_beta   90.00
_cell.angle_gamma   90.00
#
_symmetry.space_group_name_H-M   'P 1'
#
loop_
_entity.id
_entity.type
_entity.pdbx_description
1 polymer ?
#
loop_
_entity_poly.entity_id
_entity_poly.type
_entity_poly.pdbx_seq_one_letter_code
_entity_poly.pdbx_strand_id
1 'polypeptide(L)'
;MLRTLGAAAAACALLAPDVGRAVPIQFAATGAAAADIQSGVDSFVSAVGDPVNGNDPGPLPGGRRRIDWDGGGATDPSVVGTPFTGFENIRGATMTTPGTGFIQGDPAALAAQFANPDLADDFAAFSPLRLFVPIDSNVTDVTFSIPGTAGATAATVSAFGVVFSDVDVAGSTTMQFFTTGDVPLGDPFEVPATAGDATFSFLGVLFDAGETITRVRITTGNAALGPADVPGEIDVVAMDDFIYAEPVPEPGTLLLLAVGLAGLVAGGRPRA
;
A
#
# COMPACT_ATOMS: atom_id res chain seq x y z
N MET A 1 50.72 -47.94 -6.87
CA MET A 1 50.92 -46.62 -6.23
C MET A 1 50.02 -45.62 -6.91
N LEU A 2 48.85 -45.38 -6.32
CA LEU A 2 47.79 -44.52 -6.85
C LEU A 2 48.03 -43.09 -6.35
N ARG A 3 48.30 -42.14 -7.23
CA ARG A 3 48.43 -40.71 -6.88
C ARG A 3 47.09 -40.03 -7.13
N THR A 4 46.37 -39.72 -6.07
CA THR A 4 45.17 -38.87 -6.07
C THR A 4 45.60 -37.39 -6.18
N LEU A 5 45.16 -36.73 -7.26
CA LEU A 5 45.22 -35.27 -7.40
C LEU A 5 43.98 -34.69 -6.71
N GLY A 6 44.20 -33.98 -5.59
CA GLY A 6 43.15 -33.24 -4.90
C GLY A 6 42.84 -31.93 -5.62
N ALA A 7 41.59 -31.77 -6.08
CA ALA A 7 41.09 -30.50 -6.57
C ALA A 7 40.72 -29.61 -5.37
N ALA A 8 41.40 -28.48 -5.22
CA ALA A 8 41.02 -27.45 -4.26
C ALA A 8 39.85 -26.64 -4.84
N ALA A 9 38.65 -26.81 -4.30
CA ALA A 9 37.52 -25.95 -4.59
C ALA A 9 37.66 -24.64 -3.80
N ALA A 10 37.97 -23.54 -4.48
CA ALA A 10 37.92 -22.21 -3.90
C ALA A 10 36.46 -21.77 -3.79
N ALA A 11 35.92 -21.79 -2.57
CA ALA A 11 34.62 -21.19 -2.28
C ALA A 11 34.75 -19.66 -2.31
N CYS A 12 34.35 -19.04 -3.42
CA CYS A 12 34.23 -17.59 -3.53
C CYS A 12 32.92 -17.19 -2.83
N ALA A 13 33.01 -16.70 -1.60
CA ALA A 13 31.86 -16.16 -0.89
C ALA A 13 31.40 -14.88 -1.62
N LEU A 14 30.22 -14.94 -2.26
CA LEU A 14 29.55 -13.74 -2.75
C LEU A 14 29.14 -12.92 -1.51
N LEU A 15 29.92 -11.88 -1.21
CA LEU A 15 29.45 -10.78 -0.38
C LEU A 15 28.35 -10.08 -1.18
N ALA A 16 27.09 -10.34 -0.83
CA ALA A 16 26.01 -9.47 -1.28
C ALA A 16 26.32 -8.06 -0.75
N PRO A 17 26.28 -7.02 -1.60
CA PRO A 17 26.37 -5.66 -1.08
C PRO A 17 25.22 -5.47 -0.10
N ASP A 18 25.56 -5.06 1.12
CA ASP A 18 24.60 -4.53 2.07
C ASP A 18 24.04 -3.26 1.40
N VAL A 19 22.87 -3.37 0.77
CA VAL A 19 22.19 -2.20 0.23
C VAL A 19 21.72 -1.45 1.45
N GLY A 20 22.51 -0.48 1.91
CA GLY A 20 22.10 0.44 2.96
C GLY A 20 20.77 1.06 2.53
N ARG A 21 19.70 0.69 3.24
CA ARG A 21 18.36 1.23 2.99
C ARG A 21 18.37 2.70 3.34
N ALA A 22 17.93 3.56 2.43
CA ALA A 22 17.74 4.95 2.82
C ALA A 22 16.55 5.03 3.78
N VAL A 23 16.56 6.06 4.63
CA VAL A 23 15.40 6.35 5.48
C VAL A 23 14.28 6.83 4.56
N PRO A 24 13.15 6.14 4.49
CA PRO A 24 12.04 6.57 3.64
C PRO A 24 11.46 7.90 4.13
N ILE A 25 10.89 8.66 3.21
CA ILE A 25 10.28 9.96 3.51
C ILE A 25 8.83 9.71 3.94
N GLN A 26 8.52 10.06 5.18
CA GLN A 26 7.18 9.95 5.74
C GLN A 26 6.44 11.29 5.67
N PHE A 27 5.17 11.23 5.28
CA PHE A 27 4.22 12.34 5.30
C PHE A 27 3.07 11.92 6.21
N ALA A 28 2.83 12.66 7.28
CA ALA A 28 1.81 12.32 8.25
C ALA A 28 1.10 13.57 8.76
N ALA A 29 -0.21 13.47 8.94
CA ALA A 29 -1.04 14.51 9.55
C ALA A 29 -2.25 13.86 10.22
N THR A 30 -2.83 14.51 11.21
CA THR A 30 -4.08 14.08 11.84
C THR A 30 -4.83 15.30 12.39
N GLY A 31 -6.15 15.22 12.51
CA GLY A 31 -6.96 16.30 13.06
C GLY A 31 -8.46 15.99 13.08
N ALA A 32 -9.23 16.95 13.58
CA ALA A 32 -10.68 16.80 13.78
C ALA A 32 -11.49 17.03 12.50
N ALA A 33 -10.86 17.56 11.45
CA ALA A 33 -11.51 17.79 10.16
C ALA A 33 -10.58 17.46 8.99
N ALA A 34 -11.17 17.15 7.82
CA ALA A 34 -10.43 16.87 6.59
C ALA A 34 -9.42 18.00 6.22
N ALA A 35 -9.76 19.25 6.52
CA ALA A 35 -8.88 20.39 6.29
C ALA A 35 -7.58 20.34 7.11
N ASP A 36 -7.58 19.69 8.27
CA ASP A 36 -6.42 19.60 9.15
C ASP A 36 -5.32 18.69 8.55
N ILE A 37 -5.72 17.66 7.79
CA ILE A 37 -4.79 16.74 7.14
C ILE A 37 -4.40 17.16 5.72
N GLN A 38 -5.11 18.13 5.12
CA GLN A 38 -4.95 18.51 3.72
C GLN A 38 -3.51 18.88 3.37
N SER A 39 -2.81 19.62 4.24
CA SER A 39 -1.41 19.99 4.00
C SER A 39 -0.46 18.79 3.94
N GLY A 40 -0.74 17.73 4.71
CA GLY A 40 0.01 16.48 4.68
C GLY A 40 -0.22 15.70 3.38
N VAL A 41 -1.50 15.61 2.97
CA VAL A 41 -1.90 15.00 1.69
C VAL A 41 -1.26 15.75 0.52
N ASP A 42 -1.33 17.08 0.50
CA ASP A 42 -0.77 17.92 -0.56
C ASP A 42 0.76 17.77 -0.65
N SER A 43 1.44 17.69 0.49
CA SER A 43 2.89 17.47 0.53
C SER A 43 3.27 16.10 -0.05
N PHE A 44 2.52 15.05 0.28
CA PHE A 44 2.72 13.73 -0.30
C PHE A 44 2.45 13.73 -1.81
N VAL A 45 1.31 14.30 -2.23
CA VAL A 45 0.95 14.44 -3.65
C VAL A 45 2.04 15.18 -4.43
N SER A 46 2.56 16.28 -3.89
CA SER A 46 3.64 17.04 -4.52
C SER A 46 4.93 16.22 -4.64
N ALA A 47 5.21 15.31 -3.69
CA ALA A 47 6.40 14.46 -3.73
C ALA A 47 6.26 13.28 -4.69
N VAL A 48 5.07 12.69 -4.80
CA VAL A 48 4.78 11.57 -5.72
C VAL A 48 4.65 12.06 -7.17
N GLY A 49 4.05 13.23 -7.37
CA GLY A 49 3.98 13.91 -8.66
C GLY A 49 2.58 14.02 -9.26
N ASP A 50 2.45 15.00 -10.15
CA ASP A 50 1.26 15.27 -10.98
C ASP A 50 1.47 14.80 -12.44
N PRO A 51 0.39 14.49 -13.18
CA PRO A 51 -1.03 14.59 -12.79
C PRO A 51 -1.54 13.33 -12.06
N VAL A 52 -2.83 13.32 -11.70
CA VAL A 52 -3.56 12.06 -11.45
C VAL A 52 -3.85 11.40 -12.79
N ASN A 53 -3.28 10.22 -13.00
CA ASN A 53 -3.34 9.48 -14.26
C ASN A 53 -4.69 8.80 -14.55
N GLY A 54 -5.65 8.89 -13.61
CA GLY A 54 -7.00 8.37 -13.78
C GLY A 54 -7.02 6.89 -14.15
N ASN A 55 -7.80 6.55 -15.18
CA ASN A 55 -7.98 5.17 -15.67
C ASN A 55 -7.15 4.87 -16.94
N ASP A 56 -6.23 5.75 -17.31
CA ASP A 56 -5.45 5.59 -18.53
C ASP A 56 -4.51 4.37 -18.43
N PRO A 57 -4.37 3.54 -19.47
CA PRO A 57 -3.44 2.42 -19.48
C PRO A 57 -2.00 2.87 -19.22
N GLY A 58 -1.24 2.08 -18.45
CA GLY A 58 0.13 2.37 -18.05
C GLY A 58 1.17 1.50 -18.78
N PRO A 59 2.46 1.61 -18.39
CA PRO A 59 2.97 2.61 -17.47
C PRO A 59 3.03 3.99 -18.14
N LEU A 60 2.68 5.04 -17.39
CA LEU A 60 2.82 6.41 -17.87
C LEU A 60 4.18 7.02 -17.45
N PRO A 61 4.68 8.05 -18.16
CA PRO A 61 6.01 8.61 -17.91
C PRO A 61 6.21 9.25 -16.52
N GLY A 62 5.14 9.47 -15.76
CA GLY A 62 5.15 10.07 -14.44
C GLY A 62 3.73 10.22 -13.91
N GLY A 63 3.57 10.99 -12.82
CA GLY A 63 2.30 11.20 -12.15
C GLY A 63 1.98 10.11 -11.13
N ARG A 64 0.70 10.06 -10.73
CA ARG A 64 0.22 9.17 -9.67
C ARG A 64 -1.13 8.56 -10.01
N ARG A 65 -1.50 7.51 -9.26
CA ARG A 65 -2.86 6.97 -9.18
C ARG A 65 -3.48 7.40 -7.86
N ARG A 66 -4.80 7.52 -7.88
CA ARG A 66 -5.65 7.72 -6.71
C ARG A 66 -6.76 6.69 -6.75
N ILE A 67 -7.36 6.28 -5.64
CA ILE A 67 -8.64 5.57 -5.59
C ILE A 67 -9.45 6.25 -4.50
N ASP A 68 -10.50 6.94 -4.92
CA ASP A 68 -11.41 7.76 -4.09
C ASP A 68 -12.69 7.01 -3.73
N TRP A 69 -12.81 5.75 -4.15
CA TRP A 69 -13.95 4.86 -3.88
C TRP A 69 -15.30 5.34 -4.43
N ASP A 70 -15.35 6.50 -5.09
CA ASP A 70 -16.58 7.17 -5.52
C ASP A 70 -16.94 6.96 -6.99
N GLY A 71 -16.04 6.36 -7.77
CA GLY A 71 -16.28 6.07 -9.18
C GLY A 71 -17.45 5.11 -9.46
N GLY A 72 -18.01 5.17 -10.67
CA GLY A 72 -19.05 4.24 -11.15
C GLY A 72 -20.47 4.80 -11.19
N GLY A 73 -20.68 6.04 -10.73
CA GLY A 73 -21.92 6.81 -10.88
C GLY A 73 -23.11 6.35 -10.03
N ALA A 74 -23.07 5.12 -9.50
CA ALA A 74 -23.95 4.68 -8.42
C ALA A 74 -23.34 5.13 -7.08
N THR A 75 -24.15 5.79 -6.26
CA THR A 75 -23.81 6.14 -4.87
C THR A 75 -24.20 5.03 -3.89
N ASP A 76 -24.83 3.97 -4.38
CA ASP A 76 -25.23 2.82 -3.57
C ASP A 76 -24.00 2.09 -3.02
N PRO A 77 -24.09 1.56 -1.79
CA PRO A 77 -23.02 0.76 -1.24
C PRO A 77 -22.77 -0.50 -2.06
N SER A 78 -21.50 -0.90 -2.16
CA SER A 78 -21.07 -2.06 -2.93
C SER A 78 -20.23 -2.99 -2.07
N VAL A 79 -20.73 -4.20 -1.86
CA VAL A 79 -19.97 -5.30 -1.25
C VAL A 79 -19.30 -6.11 -2.36
N VAL A 80 -18.00 -6.31 -2.23
CA VAL A 80 -17.14 -7.02 -3.19
C VAL A 80 -16.35 -8.10 -2.48
N GLY A 81 -16.01 -9.19 -3.18
CA GLY A 81 -15.22 -10.28 -2.61
C GLY A 81 -13.72 -9.96 -2.51
N THR A 82 -12.96 -10.93 -2.00
CA THR A 82 -11.49 -10.95 -2.00
C THR A 82 -11.00 -12.07 -2.93
N PRO A 83 -10.10 -11.83 -3.91
CA PRO A 83 -9.52 -10.54 -4.26
C PRO A 83 -10.54 -9.57 -4.88
N PHE A 84 -10.39 -8.28 -4.56
CA PHE A 84 -11.12 -7.20 -5.22
C PHE A 84 -10.28 -6.63 -6.36
N THR A 85 -10.70 -6.92 -7.60
CA THR A 85 -9.98 -6.57 -8.84
C THR A 85 -10.60 -5.39 -9.59
N GLY A 86 -11.54 -4.64 -8.99
CA GLY A 86 -12.24 -3.54 -9.64
C GLY A 86 -11.32 -2.42 -10.15
N PHE A 87 -10.15 -2.27 -9.52
CA PHE A 87 -9.13 -1.28 -9.89
C PHE A 87 -7.91 -1.89 -10.61
N GLU A 88 -7.86 -3.22 -10.77
CA GLU A 88 -6.68 -3.93 -11.29
C GLU A 88 -6.34 -3.45 -12.71
N ASN A 89 -7.32 -3.49 -13.62
CA ASN A 89 -7.07 -3.15 -15.01
C ASN A 89 -7.06 -1.63 -15.28
N ILE A 90 -7.64 -0.81 -14.40
CA ILE A 90 -7.81 0.63 -14.65
C ILE A 90 -6.81 1.50 -13.87
N ARG A 91 -6.42 1.09 -12.65
CA ARG A 91 -5.50 1.84 -11.80
C ARG A 91 -4.33 0.99 -11.29
N GLY A 92 -4.32 -0.31 -11.60
CA GLY A 92 -3.18 -1.17 -11.34
C GLY A 92 -3.09 -1.67 -9.90
N ALA A 93 -4.19 -1.61 -9.14
CA ALA A 93 -4.22 -2.07 -7.76
C ALA A 93 -5.26 -3.18 -7.57
N THR A 94 -4.85 -4.24 -6.86
CA THR A 94 -5.70 -5.34 -6.42
C THR A 94 -5.65 -5.43 -4.91
N MET A 95 -6.81 -5.59 -4.27
CA MET A 95 -6.91 -5.65 -2.82
C MET A 95 -7.32 -7.06 -2.37
N THR A 96 -6.70 -7.54 -1.30
CA THR A 96 -7.08 -8.78 -0.63
C THR A 96 -7.21 -8.55 0.86
N THR A 97 -8.09 -9.32 1.49
CA THR A 97 -8.20 -9.37 2.94
C THR A 97 -8.25 -10.83 3.40
N PRO A 98 -7.77 -11.16 4.62
CA PRO A 98 -8.07 -12.44 5.27
C PRO A 98 -9.56 -12.66 5.56
N GLY A 99 -10.36 -11.59 5.54
CA GLY A 99 -11.80 -11.62 5.73
C GLY A 99 -12.56 -12.10 4.48
N THR A 100 -13.85 -11.78 4.41
CA THR A 100 -14.75 -12.27 3.35
C THR A 100 -14.81 -11.36 2.12
N GLY A 101 -14.36 -10.12 2.25
CA GLY A 101 -14.40 -9.14 1.17
C GLY A 101 -14.25 -7.71 1.67
N PHE A 102 -14.81 -6.77 0.93
CA PHE A 102 -14.79 -5.35 1.25
C PHE A 102 -16.14 -4.72 1.00
N ILE A 103 -16.39 -3.59 1.67
CA ILE A 103 -17.50 -2.69 1.35
C ILE A 103 -16.94 -1.33 0.92
N GLN A 104 -17.56 -0.77 -0.12
CA GLN A 104 -17.49 0.65 -0.46
C GLN A 104 -18.84 1.26 -0.08
N GLY A 105 -18.88 2.23 0.84
CA GLY A 105 -20.14 2.79 1.30
C GLY A 105 -19.97 4.07 2.10
N ASP A 106 -21.01 4.90 2.15
CA ASP A 106 -21.05 6.02 3.08
C ASP A 106 -21.18 5.51 4.54
N PRO A 107 -20.95 6.37 5.56
CA PRO A 107 -21.04 5.96 6.97
C PRO A 107 -22.37 5.27 7.33
N ALA A 108 -23.49 5.74 6.79
CA ALA A 108 -24.80 5.13 7.01
C ALA A 108 -24.91 3.71 6.45
N ALA A 109 -24.30 3.46 5.29
CA ALA A 109 -24.23 2.13 4.70
C ALA A 109 -23.29 1.20 5.48
N LEU A 110 -22.17 1.71 6.00
CA LEU A 110 -21.30 0.94 6.91
C LEU A 110 -22.08 0.54 8.17
N ALA A 111 -22.78 1.49 8.79
CA ALA A 111 -23.60 1.24 9.98
C ALA A 111 -24.64 0.14 9.73
N ALA A 112 -25.31 0.17 8.58
CA ALA A 112 -26.26 -0.87 8.18
C ALA A 112 -25.59 -2.22 7.91
N GLN A 113 -24.44 -2.23 7.22
CA GLN A 113 -23.71 -3.45 6.87
C GLN A 113 -23.19 -4.20 8.09
N PHE A 114 -22.68 -3.48 9.09
CA PHE A 114 -22.09 -4.05 10.30
C PHE A 114 -23.08 -4.16 11.46
N ALA A 115 -24.35 -3.75 11.25
CA ALA A 115 -25.39 -3.71 12.27
C ALA A 115 -24.97 -2.91 13.52
N ASN A 116 -24.23 -1.82 13.31
CA ASN A 116 -23.74 -0.92 14.33
C ASN A 116 -24.13 0.52 13.95
N PRO A 117 -25.14 1.12 14.60
CA PRO A 117 -25.62 2.46 14.26
C PRO A 117 -24.61 3.56 14.57
N ASP A 118 -23.66 3.35 15.49
CA ASP A 118 -22.71 4.37 15.94
C ASP A 118 -21.72 4.74 14.81
N LEU A 119 -21.41 3.79 13.92
CA LEU A 119 -20.53 4.00 12.77
C LEU A 119 -20.99 5.09 11.79
N ALA A 120 -22.27 5.48 11.85
CA ALA A 120 -22.79 6.59 11.04
C ALA A 120 -22.29 7.95 11.51
N ASP A 121 -21.93 8.06 12.78
CA ASP A 121 -21.40 9.26 13.43
C ASP A 121 -19.87 9.16 13.62
N ASP A 122 -19.33 7.94 13.82
CA ASP A 122 -17.88 7.69 14.01
C ASP A 122 -17.05 7.97 12.75
N PHE A 123 -17.62 7.83 11.56
CA PHE A 123 -16.87 7.99 10.31
C PHE A 123 -17.30 9.20 9.46
N ALA A 124 -16.33 9.75 8.73
CA ALA A 124 -16.57 10.71 7.67
C ALA A 124 -15.65 10.46 6.47
N ALA A 125 -16.18 10.63 5.26
CA ALA A 125 -15.40 10.53 4.02
C ALA A 125 -14.56 11.79 3.79
N PHE A 126 -13.29 11.61 3.45
CA PHE A 126 -12.36 12.70 3.10
C PHE A 126 -12.62 13.17 1.67
N SER A 127 -12.72 12.24 0.72
CA SER A 127 -13.38 12.42 -0.57
C SER A 127 -14.80 11.89 -0.48
N PRO A 128 -15.82 12.77 -0.42
CA PRO A 128 -17.20 12.32 -0.41
C PRO A 128 -17.55 11.61 -1.71
N LEU A 129 -18.17 10.44 -1.65
CA LEU A 129 -19.11 9.97 -0.64
C LEU A 129 -18.67 8.72 0.16
N ARG A 130 -17.85 7.83 -0.40
CA ARG A 130 -17.71 6.45 0.09
C ARG A 130 -16.36 6.21 0.78
N LEU A 131 -16.43 5.43 1.86
CA LEU A 131 -15.30 4.84 2.55
C LEU A 131 -15.06 3.41 2.08
N PHE A 132 -13.86 2.89 2.34
CA PHE A 132 -13.47 1.52 2.04
C PHE A 132 -13.07 0.76 3.30
N VAL A 133 -13.69 -0.40 3.52
CA VAL A 133 -13.47 -1.22 4.72
C VAL A 133 -13.43 -2.72 4.37
N PRO A 134 -12.46 -3.51 4.90
CA PRO A 134 -12.55 -4.96 4.89
C PRO A 134 -13.71 -5.50 5.74
N ILE A 135 -14.30 -6.63 5.34
CA ILE A 135 -15.37 -7.33 6.06
C ILE A 135 -14.78 -8.56 6.75
N ASP A 136 -15.14 -8.78 8.02
CA ASP A 136 -14.63 -9.86 8.88
C ASP A 136 -13.10 -9.85 9.06
N SER A 137 -12.48 -8.68 8.90
CA SER A 137 -11.06 -8.44 9.10
C SER A 137 -10.79 -6.96 9.30
N ASN A 138 -9.62 -6.64 9.82
CA ASN A 138 -9.06 -5.29 9.86
C ASN A 138 -7.77 -5.19 9.02
N VAL A 139 -7.53 -6.13 8.11
CA VAL A 139 -6.32 -6.21 7.29
C VAL A 139 -6.68 -6.08 5.81
N THR A 140 -6.00 -5.18 5.13
CA THR A 140 -6.04 -5.00 3.68
C THR A 140 -4.63 -5.13 3.11
N ASP A 141 -4.39 -6.10 2.25
CA ASP A 141 -3.19 -6.16 1.42
C ASP A 141 -3.49 -5.56 0.04
N VAL A 142 -2.60 -4.70 -0.46
CA VAL A 142 -2.67 -4.07 -1.78
C VAL A 142 -1.47 -4.52 -2.61
N THR A 143 -1.69 -5.05 -3.81
CA THR A 143 -0.65 -5.41 -4.77
C THR A 143 -0.83 -4.66 -6.08
N PHE A 144 0.26 -4.56 -6.87
CA PHE A 144 0.29 -3.72 -8.06
C PHE A 144 0.53 -4.49 -9.37
N SER A 145 -0.15 -4.07 -10.42
CA SER A 145 0.06 -4.50 -11.80
C SER A 145 -0.03 -3.32 -12.76
N ILE A 146 0.47 -3.48 -13.98
CA ILE A 146 0.40 -2.41 -14.98
C ILE A 146 -1.06 -2.22 -15.44
N PRO A 147 -1.64 -1.00 -15.29
CA PRO A 147 -2.98 -0.71 -15.81
C PRO A 147 -3.08 -1.03 -17.30
N GLY A 148 -4.16 -1.66 -17.72
CA GLY A 148 -4.38 -2.13 -19.10
C GLY A 148 -3.88 -3.54 -19.39
N THR A 149 -3.26 -4.23 -18.42
CA THR A 149 -2.75 -5.61 -18.59
C THR A 149 -3.61 -6.68 -17.91
N ALA A 150 -4.72 -6.32 -17.28
CA ALA A 150 -5.60 -7.22 -16.54
C ALA A 150 -4.82 -8.13 -15.56
N GLY A 151 -3.92 -7.52 -14.77
CA GLY A 151 -3.08 -8.24 -13.80
C GLY A 151 -1.91 -9.02 -14.39
N ALA A 152 -1.78 -9.13 -15.71
CA ALA A 152 -0.77 -10.00 -16.33
C ALA A 152 0.68 -9.50 -16.17
N THR A 153 0.89 -8.19 -16.00
CA THR A 153 2.22 -7.62 -15.79
C THR A 153 2.33 -7.09 -14.37
N ALA A 154 3.08 -7.79 -13.51
CA ALA A 154 3.37 -7.33 -12.15
C ALA A 154 4.10 -5.98 -12.18
N ALA A 155 3.75 -5.13 -11.22
CA ALA A 155 4.28 -3.78 -11.12
C ALA A 155 4.76 -3.49 -9.70
N THR A 156 5.52 -2.41 -9.59
CA THR A 156 5.92 -1.82 -8.33
C THR A 156 5.61 -0.35 -8.32
N VAL A 157 5.47 0.22 -7.13
CA VAL A 157 5.33 1.66 -6.90
C VAL A 157 6.45 2.14 -5.98
N SER A 158 6.83 3.41 -6.05
CA SER A 158 7.83 4.01 -5.14
C SER A 158 7.21 4.68 -3.93
N ALA A 159 5.91 4.95 -3.96
CA ALA A 159 5.19 5.61 -2.87
C ALA A 159 3.75 5.13 -2.78
N PHE A 160 3.23 5.08 -1.56
CA PHE A 160 1.83 4.77 -1.29
C PHE A 160 1.40 5.48 0.01
N GLY A 161 0.19 6.02 0.00
CA GLY A 161 -0.41 6.74 1.12
C GLY A 161 -1.91 6.56 1.15
N VAL A 162 -2.46 6.72 2.35
CA VAL A 162 -3.87 6.45 2.68
C VAL A 162 -4.37 7.52 3.63
N VAL A 163 -5.59 7.98 3.41
CA VAL A 163 -6.38 8.71 4.39
C VAL A 163 -7.17 7.71 5.23
N PHE A 164 -7.28 7.98 6.52
CA PHE A 164 -8.00 7.16 7.47
C PHE A 164 -9.05 8.04 8.16
N SER A 165 -10.20 7.45 8.44
CA SER A 165 -11.22 8.05 9.29
C SER A 165 -11.23 7.31 10.61
N ASP A 166 -11.28 8.08 11.69
CA ASP A 166 -11.49 7.60 13.07
C ASP A 166 -10.31 6.82 13.68
N VAL A 167 -9.06 7.29 13.50
CA VAL A 167 -7.91 6.68 14.19
C VAL A 167 -7.79 7.23 15.61
N ASP A 168 -8.38 6.52 16.56
CA ASP A 168 -8.45 6.94 17.96
C ASP A 168 -7.23 6.55 18.80
N VAL A 169 -6.72 5.35 18.58
CA VAL A 169 -5.71 4.73 19.46
C VAL A 169 -4.35 4.70 18.77
N ALA A 170 -3.37 5.36 19.39
CA ALA A 170 -2.00 5.34 18.89
C ALA A 170 -1.46 3.91 18.76
N GLY A 171 -0.93 3.58 17.57
CA GLY A 171 -0.36 2.27 17.26
C GLY A 171 -1.39 1.18 16.89
N SER A 172 -2.69 1.49 16.88
CA SER A 172 -3.73 0.55 16.40
C SER A 172 -3.66 0.35 14.88
N THR A 173 -3.38 1.44 14.16
CA THR A 173 -3.40 1.49 12.70
C THR A 173 -1.99 1.60 12.14
N THR A 174 -1.66 0.73 11.18
CA THR A 174 -0.31 0.67 10.60
C THR A 174 -0.33 0.42 9.10
N MET A 175 0.75 0.87 8.43
CA MET A 175 1.10 0.45 7.07
C MET A 175 2.46 -0.23 7.05
N GLN A 176 2.52 -1.47 6.57
CA GLN A 176 3.75 -2.21 6.32
C GLN A 176 3.98 -2.34 4.80
N PHE A 177 5.19 -2.01 4.37
CA PHE A 177 5.60 -2.08 2.98
C PHE A 177 6.45 -3.31 2.73
N PHE A 178 6.30 -3.92 1.56
CA PHE A 178 7.06 -5.09 1.14
C PHE A 178 7.58 -4.91 -0.29
N THR A 179 8.72 -5.53 -0.57
CA THR A 179 9.29 -5.66 -1.91
C THR A 179 9.23 -7.09 -2.41
N THR A 180 9.83 -7.34 -3.57
CA THR A 180 9.86 -8.64 -4.24
C THR A 180 10.17 -9.78 -3.27
N GLY A 181 9.33 -10.82 -3.31
CA GLY A 181 9.45 -11.97 -2.41
C GLY A 181 8.89 -11.76 -1.01
N ASP A 182 7.99 -10.79 -0.81
CA ASP A 182 7.37 -10.46 0.49
C ASP A 182 8.39 -10.05 1.56
N VAL A 183 9.52 -9.47 1.15
CA VAL A 183 10.54 -8.97 2.07
C VAL A 183 10.07 -7.62 2.63
N PRO A 184 9.98 -7.44 3.96
CA PRO A 184 9.53 -6.18 4.56
C PRO A 184 10.55 -5.05 4.30
N LEU A 185 10.01 -3.87 3.99
CA LEU A 185 10.77 -2.64 3.78
C LEU A 185 10.93 -1.84 5.09
N GLY A 186 11.40 -2.50 6.16
CA GLY A 186 11.47 -1.93 7.52
C GLY A 186 10.32 -2.43 8.41
N ASP A 187 10.19 -1.83 9.60
CA ASP A 187 9.07 -2.06 10.52
C ASP A 187 7.78 -1.36 10.02
N PRO A 188 6.60 -1.71 10.56
CA PRO A 188 5.36 -1.04 10.19
C PRO A 188 5.39 0.45 10.58
N PHE A 189 4.85 1.29 9.71
CA PHE A 189 4.66 2.71 9.99
C PHE A 189 3.34 2.92 10.72
N GLU A 190 3.40 3.55 11.89
CA GLU A 190 2.21 3.91 12.66
C GLU A 190 1.51 5.13 12.05
N VAL A 191 0.19 5.03 11.90
CA VAL A 191 -0.66 6.15 11.49
C VAL A 191 -0.86 7.06 12.71
N PRO A 192 -0.72 8.39 12.57
CA PRO A 192 -0.98 9.29 13.69
C PRO A 192 -2.44 9.20 14.13
N ALA A 193 -2.68 9.27 15.44
CA ALA A 193 -4.02 9.17 16.02
C ALA A 193 -4.48 10.53 16.56
N THR A 194 -5.77 10.83 16.38
CA THR A 194 -6.47 11.93 17.05
C THR A 194 -7.79 11.37 17.54
N ALA A 195 -7.95 11.31 18.86
CA ALA A 195 -9.17 10.77 19.44
C ALA A 195 -10.42 11.62 19.10
N GLY A 196 -11.52 10.93 18.81
CA GLY A 196 -12.85 11.46 18.60
C GLY A 196 -13.46 11.04 17.26
N ASP A 197 -14.77 11.12 17.22
CA ASP A 197 -15.59 10.70 16.09
C ASP A 197 -15.33 11.57 14.84
N ALA A 198 -15.38 10.93 13.68
CA ALA A 198 -15.23 11.55 12.36
C ALA A 198 -13.92 12.36 12.21
N THR A 199 -12.89 11.97 12.95
CA THR A 199 -11.53 12.51 12.82
C THR A 199 -10.83 11.95 11.59
N PHE A 200 -9.77 12.62 11.16
CA PHE A 200 -9.00 12.26 9.98
C PHE A 200 -7.53 12.07 10.31
N SER A 201 -6.93 11.05 9.71
CA SER A 201 -5.49 10.81 9.74
C SER A 201 -4.97 10.53 8.34
N PHE A 202 -3.74 10.91 8.07
CA PHE A 202 -3.06 10.63 6.82
C PHE A 202 -1.68 10.05 7.10
N LEU A 203 -1.34 9.01 6.35
CA LEU A 203 0.02 8.50 6.29
C LEU A 203 0.38 8.19 4.84
N GLY A 204 1.48 8.77 4.36
CA GLY A 204 2.10 8.47 3.08
C GLY A 204 3.58 8.20 3.27
N VAL A 205 4.10 7.21 2.53
CA VAL A 205 5.52 6.86 2.56
C VAL A 205 6.07 6.84 1.14
N LEU A 206 7.21 7.51 0.93
CA LEU A 206 7.97 7.55 -0.32
C LEU A 206 9.34 6.92 -0.09
N PHE A 207 9.68 5.96 -0.95
CA PHE A 207 11.02 5.39 -1.07
C PHE A 207 11.71 5.99 -2.31
N ASP A 208 12.76 6.77 -2.09
CA ASP A 208 13.45 7.56 -3.13
C ASP A 208 14.87 7.07 -3.45
N ALA A 209 15.35 6.02 -2.77
CA ALA A 209 16.69 5.47 -2.97
C ALA A 209 16.71 4.20 -3.85
N GLY A 210 15.61 3.91 -4.55
CA GLY A 210 15.48 2.80 -5.49
C GLY A 210 14.80 1.56 -4.93
N GLU A 211 14.30 1.59 -3.69
CA GLU A 211 13.41 0.56 -3.18
C GLU A 211 12.08 0.58 -3.94
N THR A 212 11.50 -0.61 -4.12
CA THR A 212 10.26 -0.80 -4.87
C THR A 212 9.24 -1.53 -4.00
N ILE A 213 8.02 -1.00 -3.96
CA ILE A 213 6.90 -1.56 -3.22
C ILE A 213 6.12 -2.50 -4.15
N THR A 214 6.07 -3.79 -3.83
CA THR A 214 5.24 -4.79 -4.51
C THR A 214 3.92 -5.05 -3.78
N ARG A 215 3.93 -4.87 -2.45
CA ARG A 215 2.76 -5.05 -1.59
C ARG A 215 2.77 -4.06 -0.43
N VAL A 216 1.59 -3.56 -0.09
CA VAL A 216 1.35 -2.81 1.15
C VAL A 216 0.36 -3.60 1.98
N ARG A 217 0.65 -3.81 3.26
CA ARG A 217 -0.32 -4.29 4.24
C ARG A 217 -0.78 -3.13 5.10
N ILE A 218 -2.07 -2.90 5.13
CA ILE A 218 -2.72 -1.92 5.99
C ILE A 218 -3.44 -2.71 7.08
N THR A 219 -3.23 -2.33 8.33
CA THR A 219 -4.02 -2.79 9.48
C THR A 219 -4.78 -1.59 10.02
N THR A 220 -6.11 -1.65 10.03
CA THR A 220 -7.02 -0.56 10.40
C THR A 220 -7.60 -0.77 11.78
N GLY A 221 -7.18 0.00 12.76
CA GLY A 221 -7.61 -0.19 14.15
C GLY A 221 -7.15 -1.54 14.73
N ASN A 222 -7.64 -1.86 15.93
CA ASN A 222 -7.30 -3.12 16.62
C ASN A 222 -8.43 -4.18 16.53
N ALA A 223 -9.54 -3.86 15.87
CA ALA A 223 -10.65 -4.76 15.62
C ALA A 223 -11.22 -4.61 14.20
N ALA A 224 -11.89 -5.65 13.72
CA ALA A 224 -12.75 -5.55 12.54
C ALA A 224 -14.05 -4.83 12.92
N LEU A 225 -14.62 -4.07 11.98
CA LEU A 225 -15.94 -3.46 12.18
C LEU A 225 -17.00 -4.55 12.43
N GLY A 226 -17.90 -4.30 13.37
CA GLY A 226 -18.91 -5.27 13.81
C GLY A 226 -20.03 -4.64 14.63
N PRO A 227 -20.99 -5.44 15.14
CA PRO A 227 -22.26 -4.98 15.69
C PRO A 227 -22.20 -4.29 17.07
N ALA A 228 -21.03 -4.11 17.67
CA ALA A 228 -20.84 -3.36 18.92
C ALA A 228 -19.36 -3.12 19.20
N ASP A 229 -19.01 -1.89 19.55
CA ASP A 229 -17.69 -1.51 20.04
C ASP A 229 -17.73 -1.26 21.55
N VAL A 230 -16.64 -1.55 22.26
CA VAL A 230 -16.45 -1.17 23.66
C VAL A 230 -15.65 0.13 23.66
N PRO A 231 -16.24 1.26 24.08
CA PRO A 231 -15.57 2.56 24.00
C PRO A 231 -14.21 2.55 24.71
N GLY A 232 -13.17 2.98 23.99
CA GLY A 232 -11.82 3.22 24.52
C GLY A 232 -10.88 2.01 24.61
N GLU A 233 -11.32 0.79 24.26
CA GLU A 233 -10.45 -0.39 24.11
C GLU A 233 -10.44 -0.92 22.68
N ILE A 234 -11.56 -0.78 21.97
CA ILE A 234 -11.70 -1.13 20.56
C ILE A 234 -11.54 0.13 19.72
N ASP A 235 -10.70 0.05 18.69
CA ASP A 235 -10.49 1.09 17.68
C ASP A 235 -10.81 0.47 16.32
N VAL A 236 -11.80 1.03 15.62
CA VAL A 236 -12.27 0.60 14.31
C VAL A 236 -12.05 1.74 13.32
N VAL A 237 -11.36 1.44 12.22
CA VAL A 237 -10.88 2.50 11.31
C VAL A 237 -11.35 2.23 9.90
N ALA A 238 -11.91 3.25 9.26
CA ALA A 238 -12.24 3.22 7.84
C ALA A 238 -11.13 3.88 7.02
N MET A 239 -11.02 3.50 5.74
CA MET A 239 -10.04 4.09 4.85
C MET A 239 -10.70 4.95 3.78
N ASP A 240 -9.99 6.01 3.41
CA ASP A 240 -10.28 6.84 2.26
C ASP A 240 -8.99 7.27 1.58
N ASP A 241 -9.14 7.70 0.34
CA ASP A 241 -8.12 7.95 -0.67
C ASP A 241 -6.83 7.16 -0.56
N PHE A 242 -6.74 6.12 -1.38
CA PHE A 242 -5.44 5.51 -1.68
C PHE A 242 -4.74 6.35 -2.74
N ILE A 243 -3.52 6.79 -2.47
CA ILE A 243 -2.70 7.60 -3.38
C ILE A 243 -1.36 6.92 -3.55
N TYR A 244 -0.94 6.64 -4.78
CA TYR A 244 0.31 5.91 -5.03
C TYR A 244 0.98 6.33 -6.32
N ALA A 245 2.30 6.16 -6.36
CA ALA A 245 3.09 6.43 -7.56
C ALA A 245 2.60 5.59 -8.74
N GLU A 246 2.81 6.06 -9.97
CA GLU A 246 2.47 5.31 -11.17
C GLU A 246 3.08 3.88 -11.13
N PRO A 247 2.28 2.82 -11.30
CA PRO A 247 2.81 1.46 -11.37
C PRO A 247 3.80 1.30 -12.53
N VAL A 248 5.02 0.89 -12.21
CA VAL A 248 6.08 0.59 -13.19
C VAL A 248 6.41 -0.89 -13.18
N PRO A 249 6.83 -1.49 -14.32
CA PRO A 249 7.07 -2.93 -14.39
C PRO A 249 8.10 -3.37 -13.34
N GLU A 250 7.80 -4.47 -12.64
CA GLU A 250 8.78 -5.06 -11.72
C GLU A 250 10.05 -5.42 -12.50
N PRO A 251 11.25 -5.06 -12.01
CA PRO A 251 12.50 -5.45 -12.66
C PRO A 251 12.59 -6.98 -12.76
N GLY A 252 12.50 -7.52 -13.98
CA GLY A 252 12.50 -8.97 -14.18
C GLY A 252 13.71 -9.64 -13.54
N THR A 253 13.50 -10.61 -12.66
CA THR A 253 14.57 -11.30 -11.90
C THR A 253 15.65 -11.90 -12.80
N LEU A 254 15.28 -12.34 -14.01
CA LEU A 254 16.23 -12.83 -15.03
C LEU A 254 17.09 -11.72 -15.64
N LEU A 255 16.55 -10.51 -15.80
CA LEU A 255 17.31 -9.36 -16.26
C LEU A 255 18.33 -8.93 -15.19
N LEU A 256 17.92 -8.90 -13.92
CA LEU A 256 18.82 -8.64 -12.79
C LEU A 256 19.93 -9.70 -12.69
N LEU A 257 19.59 -10.98 -12.84
CA LEU A 257 20.57 -12.08 -12.83
C LEU A 257 21.51 -12.02 -14.04
N ALA A 258 21.00 -11.72 -15.23
CA ALA A 258 21.80 -11.61 -16.45
C ALA A 258 22.78 -10.42 -16.40
N VAL A 259 22.34 -9.26 -15.89
CA VAL A 259 23.22 -8.11 -15.66
C VAL A 259 24.26 -8.43 -14.58
N GLY A 260 23.88 -9.10 -13.50
CA GLY A 260 24.81 -9.58 -12.47
C GLY A 260 25.88 -10.53 -13.01
N LEU A 261 25.48 -11.51 -13.83
CA LEU A 261 26.40 -12.45 -14.49
C LEU A 261 27.31 -11.74 -15.51
N ALA A 262 26.78 -10.79 -16.29
CA ALA A 262 27.58 -10.03 -17.25
C ALA A 262 28.63 -9.13 -16.55
N GLY A 263 28.27 -8.52 -15.41
CA GLY A 263 29.19 -7.74 -14.58
C GLY A 263 30.35 -8.59 -14.01
N LEU A 264 30.06 -9.82 -13.57
CA LEU A 264 31.09 -10.76 -13.09
C LEU A 264 32.07 -11.18 -14.20
N VAL A 265 31.57 -11.40 -15.42
CA VAL A 265 32.42 -11.75 -16.57
C VAL A 265 33.29 -10.56 -17.02
N ALA A 266 32.77 -9.33 -16.94
CA ALA A 266 33.52 -8.12 -17.27
C ALA A 266 34.58 -7.75 -16.22
N GLY A 267 34.31 -7.99 -14.93
CA GLY A 267 35.25 -7.77 -13.82
C GLY A 267 36.37 -8.81 -13.72
N GLY A 268 36.19 -9.99 -14.32
CA GLY A 268 37.16 -11.08 -14.33
C GLY A 268 38.28 -10.96 -15.37
N ARG A 269 38.44 -9.83 -16.08
CA ARG A 269 39.55 -9.66 -17.02
C ARG A 269 40.89 -9.57 -16.25
N PRO A 270 41.83 -10.51 -16.44
CA PRO A 270 43.13 -10.41 -15.82
C PRO A 270 43.83 -9.16 -16.35
N ARG A 271 44.28 -8.29 -15.43
CA ARG A 271 45.20 -7.20 -15.76
C ARG A 271 46.49 -7.83 -16.27
N ALA A 272 46.79 -7.61 -17.54
CA ALA A 272 48.12 -7.87 -18.11
C ALA A 272 49.12 -6.81 -17.62
#